data_AF-A0A2S9CY71-F1
#
_entry.id   AF-A0A2S9CY71-F1
#
_cell.length_a   1.000
_cell.length_b   1.000
_cell.length_c   1.000
_cell.angle_alpha   90.00
_cell.angle_beta   90.00
_cell.angle_gamma   90.00
#
_symmetry.space_group_name_H-M   'P 1'
#
loop_
_entity.id
_entity.type
_entity.pdbx_description
1 polymer ?
#
loop_
_entity_poly.entity_id
_entity_poly.type
_entity_poly.pdbx_seq_one_letter_code
_entity_poly.pdbx_strand_id
1 'polypeptide(L)'
;MPGILIYLIAMFAIANFYYYVFKNPLKIFKFFSLFFILVSIISIVISLNYSESVWEGFITFSGYYTLLFGIHLLLRKVFKINNYLFYIIAFFLASFLITVFFAALMQDIFNYS
;
A
#
# COMPACT_ATOMS: atom_id res chain seq x y z
N MET A 1 18.05 8.60 8.83
CA MET A 1 17.29 9.81 8.43
C MET A 1 16.70 9.78 7.02
N PRO A 2 17.39 9.36 5.93
CA PRO A 2 16.80 9.40 4.59
C PRO A 2 15.61 8.43 4.40
N GLY A 3 15.63 7.26 5.06
CA GLY A 3 14.53 6.27 4.96
C GLY A 3 13.17 6.78 5.43
N ILE A 4 13.13 7.57 6.51
CA ILE A 4 11.88 8.16 7.03
C ILE A 4 11.33 9.19 6.03
N LEU A 5 12.20 10.03 5.46
CA LEU A 5 11.79 11.03 4.48
C LEU A 5 11.22 10.37 3.21
N ILE A 6 11.90 9.33 2.70
CA ILE A 6 11.43 8.55 1.55
C ILE A 6 10.08 7.90 1.84
N TYR A 7 9.93 7.29 3.03
CA TYR A 7 8.66 6.73 3.47
C TYR A 7 7.53 7.78 3.49
N LEU A 8 7.78 8.95 4.08
CA LEU A 8 6.78 10.01 4.16
C LEU A 8 6.37 10.51 2.77
N ILE A 9 7.34 10.72 1.86
CA ILE A 9 7.06 11.15 0.49
C ILE A 9 6.26 10.09 -0.27
N ALA A 10 6.65 8.82 -0.16
CA ALA A 10 5.98 7.71 -0.82
C ALA A 10 4.54 7.55 -0.31
N MET A 11 4.34 7.58 1.00
CA MET A 11 3.00 7.49 1.60
C MET A 11 2.12 8.69 1.23
N PHE A 12 2.70 9.89 1.16
CA PHE A 12 1.96 11.07 0.69
C PHE A 12 1.51 10.91 -0.76
N ALA A 13 2.39 10.42 -1.64
CA ALA A 13 2.06 10.16 -3.03
C ALA A 13 0.96 9.09 -3.17
N ILE A 14 1.07 7.99 -2.42
CA ILE A 14 0.07 6.90 -2.42
C ILE A 14 -1.28 7.39 -1.89
N ALA A 15 -1.29 8.15 -0.79
CA ALA A 15 -2.50 8.69 -0.22
C ALA A 15 -3.24 9.61 -1.21
N ASN A 16 -2.50 10.49 -1.89
CA ASN A 16 -3.03 11.35 -2.94
C ASN A 16 -3.57 10.55 -4.13
N PHE A 17 -2.77 9.60 -4.62
CA PHE A 17 -3.18 8.71 -5.70
C PHE A 17 -4.50 8.02 -5.38
N TYR A 18 -4.64 7.41 -4.20
CA TYR A 18 -5.88 6.79 -3.78
C TYR A 18 -7.04 7.79 -3.65
N TYR A 19 -6.81 8.94 -3.02
CA TYR A 19 -7.85 9.94 -2.82
C TYR A 19 -8.47 10.43 -4.13
N TYR A 20 -7.65 10.68 -5.15
CA TYR A 20 -8.09 11.23 -6.43
C TYR A 20 -8.53 10.17 -7.44
N VAL A 21 -7.78 9.07 -7.58
CA VAL A 21 -8.03 8.06 -8.62
C VAL A 21 -9.21 7.14 -8.25
N PHE A 22 -9.36 6.81 -6.97
CA PHE A 22 -10.37 5.85 -6.50
C PHE A 22 -11.65 6.51 -5.98
N LYS A 23 -11.95 7.72 -6.46
CA LYS A 23 -13.13 8.49 -6.04
C LYS A 23 -14.45 7.85 -6.47
N ASN A 24 -14.48 7.14 -7.60
CA ASN A 24 -15.71 6.58 -8.16
C ASN A 24 -15.96 5.15 -7.66
N PRO A 25 -17.03 4.90 -6.87
CA PRO A 25 -17.30 3.58 -6.28
C PRO A 25 -17.60 2.50 -7.32
N LEU A 26 -18.13 2.86 -8.50
CA LEU A 26 -18.50 1.90 -9.56
C LEU A 26 -17.28 1.35 -10.29
N LYS A 27 -16.19 2.12 -10.35
CA LYS A 27 -14.96 1.74 -11.06
C LYS A 27 -13.84 1.34 -10.12
N ILE A 28 -14.06 1.41 -8.81
CA ILE A 28 -13.02 1.27 -7.79
C ILE A 28 -12.32 -0.09 -7.86
N PHE A 29 -13.07 -1.18 -8.05
CA PHE A 29 -12.52 -2.52 -8.17
C PHE A 29 -11.81 -2.75 -9.51
N LYS A 30 -12.30 -2.17 -10.60
CA LYS A 30 -11.65 -2.23 -11.91
C LYS A 30 -10.28 -1.54 -11.90
N PHE A 31 -10.21 -0.36 -11.27
CA PHE A 31 -8.93 0.31 -11.09
C PHE A 31 -8.03 -0.46 -10.16
N PHE A 32 -8.55 -1.00 -9.05
CA PHE A 32 -7.77 -1.81 -8.13
C PHE A 32 -7.15 -3.02 -8.84
N SER A 33 -7.93 -3.79 -9.60
CA SER A 33 -7.40 -4.95 -10.33
C SER A 33 -6.31 -4.56 -11.34
N LEU A 34 -6.50 -3.45 -12.06
CA LEU A 34 -5.53 -2.99 -13.05
C LEU A 34 -4.21 -2.58 -12.39
N PHE A 35 -4.28 -1.80 -11.30
CA PHE A 35 -3.10 -1.40 -10.54
C PHE A 35 -2.48 -2.56 -9.77
N PHE A 36 -3.27 -3.52 -9.30
CA PHE A 36 -2.76 -4.74 -8.66
C PHE A 36 -1.91 -5.56 -9.64
N ILE A 37 -2.36 -5.73 -10.89
CA ILE A 37 -1.57 -6.37 -11.94
C ILE A 37 -0.27 -5.61 -12.18
N LEU A 38 -0.34 -4.28 -12.28
CA LEU A 38 0.85 -3.45 -12.48
C LEU A 38 1.85 -3.59 -11.32
N VAL A 39 1.38 -3.50 -10.07
CA VAL A 39 2.20 -3.67 -8.86
C VAL A 39 2.80 -5.08 -8.82
N SER A 40 2.03 -6.10 -9.20
CA SER A 40 2.52 -7.48 -9.29
C SER A 40 3.66 -7.63 -10.29
N ILE A 41 3.53 -7.03 -11.47
CA ILE A 41 4.59 -7.05 -12.51
C ILE A 41 5.83 -6.32 -12.01
N ILE A 42 5.66 -5.11 -11.43
CA ILE A 42 6.77 -4.33 -10.88
C ILE A 42 7.48 -5.12 -9.76
N SER A 43 6.71 -5.77 -8.90
CA SER A 43 7.24 -6.62 -7.83
C SER A 43 8.11 -7.74 -8.38
N ILE A 44 7.66 -8.44 -9.43
CA ILE A 44 8.43 -9.52 -10.05
C ILE A 44 9.74 -8.97 -10.61
N VAL A 45 9.70 -7.82 -11.30
CA VAL A 45 10.90 -7.18 -11.85
C VAL A 45 11.89 -6.78 -10.75
N ILE A 46 11.41 -6.18 -9.66
CA ILE A 46 12.26 -5.82 -8.52
C ILE A 46 12.87 -7.08 -7.91
N SER A 47 12.05 -8.11 -7.67
CA SER A 47 12.53 -9.35 -7.06
C SER A 47 13.58 -10.08 -7.87
N LEU A 48 13.44 -10.11 -9.20
CA LEU A 48 14.44 -10.72 -10.08
C LEU A 48 15.81 -10.04 -10.01
N ASN A 49 15.85 -8.77 -9.60
CA ASN A 49 17.08 -7.98 -9.54
C ASN A 49 17.66 -7.87 -8.12
N TYR A 50 16.82 -7.97 -7.08
CA TYR A 50 17.18 -7.56 -5.73
C TYR A 50 16.79 -8.54 -4.61
N SER A 51 16.02 -9.60 -4.88
CA SER A 51 15.60 -10.56 -3.87
C SER A 51 16.01 -11.98 -4.23
N GLU A 52 16.21 -12.81 -3.21
CA GLU A 52 16.49 -14.24 -3.42
C GLU A 52 15.24 -15.02 -3.86
N SER A 53 14.03 -14.48 -3.62
CA SER A 53 12.76 -15.14 -3.93
C SER A 53 11.75 -14.20 -4.59
N VAL A 54 11.38 -14.52 -5.84
CA VAL A 54 10.30 -13.84 -6.58
C VAL A 54 8.95 -13.97 -5.88
N TRP A 55 8.72 -15.12 -5.26
CA TRP A 55 7.47 -15.40 -4.56
C TRP A 55 7.28 -14.51 -3.35
N GLU A 56 8.34 -14.34 -2.58
CA GLU A 56 8.38 -13.51 -1.39
C GLU A 56 8.13 -12.03 -1.71
N GLY A 57 8.83 -11.49 -2.71
CA GLY A 57 8.59 -10.12 -3.13
C GLY A 57 7.17 -9.94 -3.65
N PHE A 58 6.67 -10.87 -4.48
CA PHE A 58 5.28 -10.82 -4.95
C PHE A 58 4.29 -10.73 -3.79
N ILE A 59 4.40 -11.60 -2.78
CA ILE A 59 3.52 -11.59 -1.59
C ILE A 59 3.66 -10.27 -0.83
N THR A 60 4.90 -9.82 -0.61
CA THR A 60 5.19 -8.60 0.17
C THR A 60 4.58 -7.36 -0.49
N PHE A 61 4.88 -7.12 -1.78
CA PHE A 61 4.43 -5.92 -2.48
C PHE A 61 2.91 -5.95 -2.75
N SER A 62 2.38 -7.07 -3.23
CA SER A 62 0.95 -7.19 -3.54
C SER A 62 0.08 -7.18 -2.28
N GLY A 63 0.54 -7.83 -1.20
CA GLY A 63 -0.10 -7.84 0.11
C GLY A 63 -0.13 -6.44 0.73
N TYR A 64 1.01 -5.75 0.73
CA TYR A 64 1.10 -4.38 1.26
C TYR A 64 0.20 -3.41 0.49
N TYR A 65 0.21 -3.47 -0.85
CA TYR A 65 -0.68 -2.67 -1.70
C TYR A 65 -2.16 -2.92 -1.36
N THR A 66 -2.54 -4.18 -1.19
CA THR A 66 -3.91 -4.59 -0.86
C THR A 66 -4.35 -4.05 0.51
N LEU A 67 -3.47 -4.10 1.52
CA LEU A 67 -3.75 -3.56 2.85
C LEU A 67 -3.96 -2.04 2.82
N LEU A 68 -3.08 -1.31 2.11
CA LEU A 68 -3.23 0.14 1.96
C LEU A 68 -4.53 0.51 1.23
N PHE A 69 -4.91 -0.27 0.23
CA PHE A 69 -6.20 -0.09 -0.44
C PHE A 69 -7.38 -0.38 0.52
N GLY A 70 -7.26 -1.40 1.37
CA GLY A 70 -8.22 -1.67 2.44
C GLY A 70 -8.43 -0.47 3.36
N ILE A 71 -7.35 0.20 3.77
CA ILE A 71 -7.44 1.45 4.54
C ILE A 71 -8.16 2.54 3.77
N HIS A 72 -7.83 2.75 2.50
CA HIS A 72 -8.53 3.73 1.68
C HIS A 72 -10.04 3.46 1.69
N LEU A 73 -10.47 2.21 1.49
CA LEU A 73 -11.88 1.83 1.54
C LEU A 73 -12.49 2.08 2.92
N LEU A 74 -11.78 1.74 3.99
CA LEU A 74 -12.25 1.92 5.36
C LEU A 74 -12.47 3.42 5.65
N LEU A 75 -11.50 4.27 5.33
CA LEU A 75 -11.60 5.72 5.50
C LEU A 75 -12.74 6.34 4.67
N ARG A 76 -12.90 5.94 3.40
CA ARG A 76 -13.86 6.56 2.47
C ARG A 76 -15.27 5.99 2.58
N LYS A 77 -15.43 4.69 2.80
CA LYS A 77 -16.74 4.02 2.78
C LYS A 77 -17.29 3.78 4.18
N VAL A 78 -16.44 3.39 5.14
CA VAL A 78 -16.88 3.11 6.52
C VAL A 78 -16.94 4.39 7.33
N PHE A 79 -15.81 5.10 7.44
CA PHE A 79 -15.75 6.36 8.21
C PHE A 79 -16.22 7.60 7.42
N LYS A 80 -16.45 7.46 6.11
CA LYS A 80 -16.98 8.53 5.25
C LYS A 80 -16.16 9.83 5.30
N ILE A 81 -14.83 9.72 5.44
CA ILE A 81 -13.93 10.87 5.51
C ILE A 81 -13.77 11.48 4.11
N ASN A 82 -14.49 12.57 3.89
CA ASN A 82 -14.52 13.28 2.61
C ASN A 82 -13.58 14.49 2.55
N ASN A 83 -13.17 15.02 3.70
CA ASN A 83 -12.23 16.12 3.77
C ASN A 83 -10.80 15.62 3.48
N TYR A 84 -10.11 16.29 2.57
CA TYR A 84 -8.76 15.91 2.13
C TYR A 84 -7.74 15.87 3.27
N LEU A 85 -7.69 16.91 4.12
CA LEU A 85 -6.70 16.98 5.22
C LEU A 85 -6.91 15.85 6.23
N PHE A 86 -8.16 15.63 6.65
CA PHE A 86 -8.48 14.54 7.57
C PHE A 86 -8.20 13.17 6.95
N TYR A 87 -8.46 13.01 5.65
CA TYR A 87 -8.14 11.77 4.95
C TYR A 87 -6.62 11.51 4.93
N ILE A 88 -5.80 12.50 4.56
CA ILE A 88 -4.34 12.34 4.51
C ILE A 88 -3.79 11.97 5.88
N ILE A 89 -4.17 12.69 6.94
CA ILE A 89 -3.68 12.41 8.30
C ILE A 89 -4.09 11.01 8.76
N ALA A 90 -5.35 10.63 8.56
CA ALA A 90 -5.85 9.31 8.96
C ALA A 90 -5.20 8.18 8.14
N PHE A 91 -4.99 8.39 6.84
CA PHE A 91 -4.31 7.44 5.98
C PHE A 91 -2.86 7.24 6.43
N PHE A 92 -2.16 8.31 6.78
CA PHE A 92 -0.78 8.24 7.28
C PHE A 92 -0.66 7.45 8.59
N LEU A 93 -1.55 7.72 9.55
CA LEU A 93 -1.55 7.00 10.82
C LEU A 93 -1.81 5.51 10.61
N ALA A 94 -2.79 5.18 9.77
CA ALA A 94 -3.11 3.79 9.46
C ALA A 94 -2.02 3.11 8.64
N SER A 95 -1.42 3.79 7.65
CA SER A 95 -0.33 3.23 6.85
C SER A 95 0.91 3.00 7.68
N PHE A 96 1.20 3.86 8.66
CA PHE A 96 2.30 3.66 9.60
C PHE A 96 2.11 2.37 10.42
N LEU A 97 0.94 2.19 11.03
CA LEU A 97 0.62 0.97 11.77
C LEU A 97 0.75 -0.26 10.86
N ILE A 98 0.14 -0.23 9.67
CA ILE A 98 0.25 -1.34 8.72
C ILE A 98 1.70 -1.62 8.38
N THR A 99 2.52 -0.61 8.12
CA THR A 99 3.93 -0.81 7.76
C THR A 99 4.69 -1.53 8.87
N VAL A 100 4.49 -1.13 10.13
CA VAL A 100 5.16 -1.75 11.28
C VAL A 100 4.71 -3.21 11.45
N PHE A 101 3.40 -3.47 11.47
CA PHE A 101 2.87 -4.82 11.67
C PHE A 101 3.12 -5.74 10.47
N PHE A 102 3.03 -5.21 9.26
CA PHE A 102 3.25 -5.98 8.05
C PHE A 102 4.72 -6.36 7.88
N ALA A 103 5.65 -5.45 8.21
CA ALA A 103 7.08 -5.78 8.22
C ALA A 103 7.38 -6.90 9.22
N ALA A 104 6.84 -6.83 10.44
CA ALA A 104 7.00 -7.88 11.44
C ALA A 104 6.38 -9.21 10.99
N LEU A 105 5.20 -9.18 10.35
CA LEU A 105 4.55 -10.36 9.81
C LEU A 105 5.37 -11.02 8.69
N MET A 106 5.93 -10.24 7.76
CA MET A 106 6.77 -10.79 6.69
C MET A 106 8.06 -11.39 7.24
N GLN A 107 8.67 -10.78 8.27
CA GLN A 107 9.83 -11.36 8.97
C GLN A 107 9.53 -12.74 9.55
N ASP A 108 8.37 -12.89 10.19
CA ASP A 108 7.94 -14.17 10.76
C ASP A 108 7.60 -15.20 9.67
N ILE A 109 6.86 -14.82 8.64
CA ILE A 109 6.43 -15.73 7.56
C ILE A 109 7.62 -16.27 6.76
N PHE A 110 8.61 -15.43 6.46
CA PHE A 110 9.74 -15.81 5.62
C PHE A 110 11.01 -16.18 6.40
N ASN A 111 10.94 -16.20 7.74
CA ASN A 111 12.07 -16.50 8.62
C ASN A 111 13.32 -15.67 8.30
N TYR A 112 13.16 -14.36 8.08
CA TYR A 112 14.31 -13.46 7.98
C TYR A 112 15.02 -13.46 9.34
N SER A 113 16.20 -14.08 9.41
CA SER A 113 17.07 -14.13 10.61
C SER A 113 17.74 -12.79 10.89
#